data_AF-A0A381X0J1-F1
#
_entry.id   AF-A0A381X0J1-F1
#
_cell.length_a   1.000
_cell.length_b   1.000
_cell.length_c   1.000
_cell.angle_alpha   90.00
_cell.angle_beta   90.00
_cell.angle_gamma   90.00
#
_symmetry.space_group_name_H-M   'P 1'
#
loop_
_entity.id
_entity.type
_entity.pdbx_description
1 polymer ?
#
loop_
_entity_poly.entity_id
_entity_poly.type
_entity_poly.pdbx_seq_one_letter_code
_entity_poly.pdbx_strand_id
1 'polypeptide(L)'
;MKENLFSSLWNTAVTLLLGWFTVHFTLTVIDWALIDAVWHGESADACPRDRGACWAFVTARWQQIIYGQYPGALLWRVHTAFALALVLPFAFR
;
A
#
# COMPACT_ATOMS: atom_id res chain seq x y z
N MET A 1 -16.17 19.85 10.00
CA MET A 1 -16.25 19.41 8.58
C MET A 1 -16.65 20.54 7.63
N LYS A 2 -17.72 21.32 7.90
CA LYS A 2 -18.13 22.45 7.03
C LYS A 2 -17.07 23.55 6.87
N GLU A 3 -16.26 23.83 7.89
CA GLU A 3 -15.28 24.93 7.80
C GLU A 3 -14.09 24.67 6.87
N ASN A 4 -13.77 23.40 6.57
CA ASN A 4 -12.62 23.06 5.73
C ASN A 4 -13.05 22.51 4.37
N LEU A 5 -13.72 21.36 4.32
CA LEU A 5 -14.02 20.67 3.06
C LEU A 5 -15.21 21.27 2.30
N PHE A 6 -16.17 21.86 3.01
CA PHE A 6 -17.43 22.35 2.43
C PHE A 6 -17.66 23.84 2.70
N SER A 7 -16.58 24.61 2.82
CA SER A 7 -16.64 26.03 3.21
C SER A 7 -17.07 26.97 2.09
N SER A 8 -16.97 26.53 0.84
CA SER A 8 -17.43 27.24 -0.34
C SER A 8 -17.99 26.27 -1.38
N LEU A 9 -18.73 26.78 -2.37
CA LEU A 9 -19.21 25.97 -3.50
C LEU A 9 -18.04 25.32 -4.26
N TRP A 10 -16.93 26.05 -4.43
CA TRP A 10 -15.72 25.53 -5.05
C TRP A 10 -15.09 24.39 -4.23
N ASN A 11 -14.91 24.59 -2.92
CA ASN A 11 -14.34 23.56 -2.04
C ASN A 11 -15.23 22.31 -1.99
N THR A 12 -16.56 22.51 -2.02
CA THR A 12 -17.53 21.42 -2.08
C THR A 12 -17.40 20.62 -3.38
N ALA A 13 -17.32 21.29 -4.53
CA ALA A 13 -17.16 20.63 -5.83
C ALA A 13 -15.84 19.84 -5.92
N VAL A 14 -14.73 20.45 -5.49
CA VAL A 14 -13.42 19.78 -5.46
C VAL A 14 -13.43 18.59 -4.51
N THR A 15 -14.02 18.73 -3.31
CA THR A 15 -14.15 17.64 -2.35
C THR A 15 -14.95 16.48 -2.90
N LEU A 16 -16.07 16.74 -3.58
CA LEU A 16 -16.89 15.69 -4.18
C LEU A 16 -16.17 15.01 -5.34
N LEU A 17 -15.45 15.76 -6.18
CA LEU A 17 -14.64 15.21 -7.27
C LEU A 17 -13.54 14.30 -6.74
N LEU A 18 -12.78 14.77 -5.75
CA LEU A 18 -11.71 13.98 -5.12
C LEU A 18 -12.29 12.75 -4.42
N GLY A 19 -13.40 12.90 -3.69
CA GLY A 19 -14.08 11.78 -3.05
C GLY A 19 -14.53 10.73 -4.06
N TRP A 20 -15.15 11.15 -5.16
CA TRP A 20 -15.54 10.26 -6.25
C TRP A 20 -14.33 9.55 -6.88
N PHE A 21 -13.25 10.29 -7.18
CA PHE A 21 -12.03 9.72 -7.71
C PHE A 21 -11.39 8.72 -6.75
N THR A 22 -11.30 9.06 -5.46
CA THR A 22 -10.78 8.16 -4.43
C THR A 22 -11.59 6.88 -4.36
N VAL A 23 -12.92 6.95 -4.31
CA VAL A 23 -13.77 5.76 -4.27
C VAL A 23 -13.55 4.90 -5.52
N HIS A 24 -13.58 5.51 -6.71
CA HIS A 24 -13.41 4.76 -7.96
C HIS A 24 -12.03 4.12 -8.06
N PHE A 25 -10.97 4.87 -7.77
CA PHE A 25 -9.60 4.36 -7.75
C PHE A 25 -9.43 3.23 -6.73
N THR A 26 -9.96 3.39 -5.52
CA THR A 26 -9.90 2.35 -4.49
C THR A 26 -10.59 1.07 -4.93
N LEU A 27 -11.78 1.17 -5.55
CA LEU A 27 -12.47 -0.02 -6.06
C LEU A 27 -11.66 -0.74 -7.15
N THR A 28 -11.11 0.01 -8.10
CA THR A 28 -10.24 -0.57 -9.15
C THR A 28 -8.98 -1.22 -8.57
N VAL A 29 -8.36 -0.58 -7.57
CA VAL A 29 -7.17 -1.15 -6.90
C VAL A 29 -7.54 -2.41 -6.11
N ILE A 30 -8.69 -2.45 -5.44
CA ILE A 30 -9.15 -3.64 -4.72
C ILE A 30 -9.40 -4.80 -5.69
N ASP A 31 -10.07 -4.51 -6.81
CA ASP A 31 -10.35 -5.50 -7.84
C ASP A 31 -9.05 -6.11 -8.39
N TRP A 32 -8.12 -5.24 -8.81
CA TRP A 32 -6.81 -5.67 -9.28
C TRP A 32 -5.97 -6.37 -8.19
N ALA A 33 -5.88 -5.82 -6.98
CA ALA A 33 -4.97 -6.29 -5.95
C ALA A 33 -5.48 -7.53 -5.21
N LEU A 34 -6.79 -7.75 -5.11
CA LEU A 34 -7.36 -8.79 -4.25
C LEU A 34 -8.29 -9.74 -4.98
N ILE A 35 -9.18 -9.22 -5.84
CA ILE A 35 -10.25 -10.01 -6.47
C ILE A 35 -9.69 -10.80 -7.66
N ASP A 36 -9.07 -10.10 -8.61
CA ASP A 36 -8.49 -10.69 -9.82
C ASP A 36 -7.03 -11.13 -9.67
N ALA A 37 -6.50 -11.03 -8.46
CA ALA A 37 -5.11 -11.33 -8.16
C ALA A 37 -4.78 -12.82 -8.24
N VAL A 38 -3.52 -13.10 -8.55
CA VAL A 38 -2.94 -14.46 -8.53
C VAL A 38 -2.22 -14.66 -7.19
N TRP A 39 -2.83 -15.47 -6.33
CA TRP A 39 -2.36 -15.70 -4.97
C TRP A 39 -1.24 -16.73 -4.86
N HIS A 40 -1.22 -17.73 -5.73
CA HIS A 40 -0.27 -18.85 -5.67
C HIS A 40 0.31 -19.12 -7.06
N GLY A 41 1.56 -19.57 -7.10
CA GLY A 41 2.26 -19.91 -8.34
C GLY A 41 3.70 -20.35 -8.05
N GLU A 42 4.18 -21.34 -8.80
CA GLU A 42 5.53 -21.91 -8.61
C GLU A 42 6.60 -21.22 -9.47
N SER A 43 6.19 -20.48 -10.51
CA SER A 43 7.08 -19.77 -11.43
C SER A 43 6.50 -18.43 -11.86
N ALA A 44 7.32 -17.60 -12.52
CA ALA A 44 6.87 -16.31 -13.06
C ALA A 44 5.75 -16.47 -14.11
N ASP A 45 5.70 -17.62 -14.80
CA ASP A 45 4.68 -17.92 -15.81
C ASP A 45 3.30 -18.12 -15.20
N ALA A 46 3.22 -18.39 -13.89
CA ALA A 46 1.96 -18.50 -13.16
C ALA A 46 1.22 -17.16 -13.03
N CYS A 47 1.83 -16.04 -13.39
CA CYS A 47 1.23 -14.70 -13.31
C CYS A 47 1.00 -14.10 -14.71
N PRO A 48 -0.19 -14.29 -15.29
CA PRO A 48 -0.55 -13.73 -16.59
C PRO A 48 -0.54 -12.20 -16.56
N ARG A 49 -0.13 -11.57 -17.67
CA ARG A 49 -0.06 -10.10 -17.79
C ARG A 49 -1.41 -9.41 -17.83
N ASP A 50 -2.46 -10.15 -18.13
CA ASP A 50 -3.85 -9.73 -18.28
C ASP A 50 -4.72 -10.00 -17.03
N ARG A 51 -4.10 -10.48 -15.94
CA ARG A 51 -4.76 -10.68 -14.64
C ARG A 51 -4.38 -9.57 -13.64
N GLY A 52 -4.94 -9.66 -12.43
CA GLY A 52 -4.64 -8.76 -11.33
C GLY A 52 -3.21 -8.86 -10.78
N ALA A 53 -3.00 -8.39 -9.56
CA ALA A 53 -1.70 -8.43 -8.90
C ALA A 53 -1.15 -9.87 -8.75
N CYS A 54 0.15 -10.03 -8.92
CA CYS A 54 0.85 -11.30 -8.74
C CYS A 54 1.41 -11.40 -7.31
N TRP A 55 0.64 -11.97 -6.38
CA TRP A 55 1.10 -12.17 -5.01
C TRP A 55 2.14 -13.29 -4.88
N ALA A 56 2.17 -14.25 -5.81
CA ALA A 56 3.24 -15.24 -5.87
C ALA A 56 4.63 -14.56 -6.00
N PHE A 57 4.74 -13.51 -6.81
CA PHE A 57 5.97 -12.72 -6.93
C PHE A 57 6.23 -11.88 -5.67
N VAL A 58 5.21 -11.18 -5.18
CA VAL A 58 5.35 -10.29 -4.01
C VAL A 58 5.80 -11.08 -2.79
N THR A 59 5.21 -12.26 -2.56
CA THR A 59 5.58 -13.14 -1.45
C THR A 59 6.95 -13.76 -1.65
N ALA A 60 7.35 -14.12 -2.88
CA ALA A 60 8.71 -14.60 -3.14
C ALA A 60 9.80 -13.52 -2.93
N ARG A 61 9.45 -12.23 -3.02
CA ARG A 61 10.40 -11.10 -2.98
C ARG A 61 10.13 -10.09 -1.87
N TRP A 62 9.30 -10.43 -0.89
CA TRP A 62 8.80 -9.47 0.11
C TRP A 62 9.93 -8.75 0.87
N GLN A 63 10.99 -9.47 1.25
CA GLN A 63 12.14 -8.87 1.95
C GLN A 63 12.85 -7.82 1.08
N GLN A 64 13.00 -8.09 -0.22
CA GLN A 64 13.65 -7.14 -1.14
C GLN A 64 12.74 -5.93 -1.43
N ILE A 65 11.42 -6.11 -1.44
CA ILE A 65 10.47 -5.00 -1.61
C ILE A 65 10.51 -4.05 -0.42
N ILE A 66 10.54 -4.59 0.81
CA ILE A 66 10.52 -3.77 2.03
C ILE A 66 11.90 -3.20 2.37
N TYR A 67 12.96 -4.01 2.24
CA TYR A 67 14.30 -3.66 2.70
C TYR A 67 15.27 -3.31 1.56
N GLY A 68 14.89 -3.49 0.29
CA GLY A 68 15.82 -3.34 -0.83
C GLY A 68 16.91 -4.42 -0.82
N GLN A 69 18.12 -4.04 -1.24
CA GLN A 69 19.30 -4.94 -1.25
C GLN A 69 20.01 -5.01 0.12
N TYR A 70 19.28 -4.86 1.22
CA TYR A 70 19.87 -4.85 2.55
C TYR A 70 20.40 -6.25 2.94
N PRO A 71 21.62 -6.37 3.49
CA PRO A 71 22.16 -7.66 3.89
C PRO A 71 21.25 -8.36 4.91
N GLY A 72 20.86 -9.60 4.62
CA GLY A 72 19.91 -10.37 5.44
C GLY A 72 20.32 -10.45 6.92
N ALA A 73 21.61 -10.65 7.19
CA ALA A 73 22.16 -10.72 8.54
C ALA A 73 22.05 -9.40 9.34
N LEU A 74 21.84 -8.27 8.67
CA LEU A 74 21.76 -6.95 9.29
C LEU A 74 20.32 -6.45 9.41
N LEU A 75 19.31 -7.18 8.92
CA LEU A 75 17.91 -6.73 8.90
C LEU A 75 17.40 -6.29 10.28
N TRP A 76 17.95 -6.86 11.36
CA TRP A 76 17.67 -6.43 12.73
C TRP A 76 17.84 -4.92 12.94
N ARG A 77 18.80 -4.26 12.26
CA ARG A 77 19.00 -2.81 12.35
C ARG A 77 17.79 -2.04 11.85
N VAL A 78 17.22 -2.47 10.73
CA VAL A 78 16.04 -1.82 10.13
C VAL A 78 14.80 -2.10 10.99
N HIS A 79 14.66 -3.34 11.48
CA HIS A 79 13.59 -3.66 12.43
C HIS A 79 13.67 -2.83 13.72
N THR A 80 14.87 -2.66 14.29
CA THR A 80 15.09 -1.81 15.47
C THR A 80 14.77 -0.35 15.16
N ALA A 81 15.18 0.17 14.00
CA ALA A 81 14.86 1.54 13.59
C ALA A 81 13.33 1.76 13.50
N PHE A 82 12.59 0.83 12.88
CA PHE A 82 11.12 0.89 12.84
C PHE A 82 10.50 0.81 14.23
N ALA A 83 10.99 -0.08 15.09
CA ALA A 83 10.49 -0.21 16.46
C ALA A 83 10.72 1.07 17.28
N LEU A 84 11.90 1.69 17.18
CA LEU A 84 12.20 2.96 17.85
C LEU A 84 11.31 4.09 17.31
N ALA A 85 11.14 4.19 16.00
CA ALA A 85 10.25 5.18 15.38
C ALA A 85 8.80 5.04 15.86
N LEU A 86 8.34 3.81 16.08
CA LEU A 86 7.02 3.54 16.62
C LEU A 86 6.91 3.86 18.12
N VAL A 87 7.89 3.46 18.93
CA VAL A 87 7.80 3.54 20.41
C VAL A 87 8.15 4.91 20.97
N LEU A 88 9.18 5.58 20.45
CA LEU A 88 9.68 6.83 21.00
C LEU A 88 8.61 7.92 21.15
N PRO A 89 7.71 8.17 20.17
CA PRO A 89 6.66 9.17 20.32
C PRO A 89 5.71 8.92 21.51
N PHE A 90 5.54 7.66 21.94
CA PHE A 90 4.73 7.31 23.10
C PHE A 90 5.52 7.38 24.41
N ALA A 91 6.85 7.26 24.37
CA ALA A 91 7.71 7.36 25.54
C ALA A 91 7.91 8.81 26.03
N PHE A 92 7.65 9.80 25.17
CA PHE A 92 7.75 11.24 25.49
C PHE A 92 6.39 11.93 25.71
N ARG A 93 5.29 11.16 25.71
CA ARG A 93 3.96 11.62 26.14
C ARG A 93 3.76 11.29 27.61
#